data_AF-A0AAV4JG07-F1
#
_entry.id   AF-A0AAV4JG07-F1
#
_cell.length_a   1.000
_cell.length_b   1.000
_cell.length_c   1.000
_cell.angle_alpha   90.00
_cell.angle_beta   90.00
_cell.angle_gamma   90.00
#
_symmetry.space_group_name_H-M   'P 1'
#
loop_
_entity.id
_entity.type
_entity.pdbx_description
1 polymer ?
#
loop_
_entity_poly.entity_id
_entity_poly.type
_entity_poly.pdbx_seq_one_letter_code
_entity_poly.pdbx_strand_id
1 'polypeptide(L)'
;MMMMMMMLSFLFLVLSLLMMMMVLLMTMLLLPLLKKLLFFVVDDKDGVAVVRVVVVVVSNNDNNVVVANSDDDVVDNNDDNIAVANNNNRGGVAANSDDNIVVFANSDDDVVDNNDDGEVAVANNNDYGIDYNDDDDDIVVVNNNNRGGVAANSDDNVVVAHNDDNVIVTNNDDNVVVANNDDHVYVDEYDDVLIDDNEDVVVDDDDVVVVNDDDHDDDDDDDDGDDDDDDDDDDDDDDGDNEELRVNNQTLRLKVGLPNAGTEITVIKRITTTIIKIIIVVVVAAAAAVVVVAVVAAVVVVVVVVVVVVLVVVVVVVVVVVVVVVVVVVVVVIVVPIVKVVVLVAVVSFLIMIIMIIIIIVVVVVVVVVVVVVVVVVVLVEVVVVLVIIIIKVTIMIIITITIVIIIIT
;
A
#
# COMPACT_ATOMS: atom_id res chain seq x y z
N MET A 1 -21.48 72.38 -16.64
CA MET A 1 -21.52 71.41 -15.52
C MET A 1 -22.41 70.20 -15.83
N MET A 2 -23.73 70.32 -15.97
CA MET A 2 -24.65 69.17 -16.13
C MET A 2 -24.24 68.13 -17.19
N MET A 3 -23.90 68.55 -18.43
CA MET A 3 -23.42 67.62 -19.47
C MET A 3 -22.21 66.77 -19.03
N MET A 4 -21.29 67.34 -18.24
CA MET A 4 -20.10 66.63 -17.76
C MET A 4 -20.46 65.58 -16.71
N MET A 5 -21.44 65.87 -15.85
CA MET A 5 -21.97 64.90 -14.88
C MET A 5 -22.79 63.79 -15.56
N MET A 6 -23.54 64.12 -16.62
CA MET A 6 -24.24 63.14 -17.46
C MET A 6 -23.25 62.19 -18.15
N MET A 7 -22.18 62.72 -18.77
CA MET A 7 -21.14 61.89 -19.39
C MET A 7 -20.44 60.99 -18.37
N LEU A 8 -20.14 61.50 -17.16
CA LEU A 8 -19.49 60.71 -16.12
C LEU A 8 -20.42 59.60 -15.59
N SER A 9 -21.71 59.88 -15.40
CA SER A 9 -22.72 58.89 -15.01
C SER A 9 -22.92 57.80 -16.07
N PHE A 10 -22.94 58.19 -17.36
CA PHE A 10 -23.01 57.24 -18.46
C PHE A 10 -21.75 56.35 -18.53
N LEU A 11 -20.57 56.93 -18.34
CA LEU A 11 -19.30 56.18 -18.29
C LEU A 11 -19.28 55.16 -17.13
N PHE A 12 -19.75 55.54 -15.94
CA PHE A 12 -19.88 54.62 -14.80
C PHE A 12 -20.84 53.46 -15.08
N LEU A 13 -21.98 53.73 -15.73
CA LEU A 13 -22.95 52.70 -16.11
C LEU A 13 -22.36 51.73 -17.14
N VAL A 14 -21.63 52.24 -18.15
CA VAL A 14 -20.92 51.41 -19.14
C VAL A 14 -19.84 50.53 -18.47
N LEU A 15 -19.01 51.08 -17.58
CA LEU A 15 -18.01 50.28 -16.85
C LEU A 15 -18.65 49.21 -15.95
N SER A 16 -19.73 49.54 -15.25
CA SER A 16 -20.46 48.59 -14.41
C SER A 16 -21.02 47.41 -15.22
N LEU A 17 -21.62 47.70 -16.39
CA LEU A 17 -22.13 46.68 -17.31
C LEU A 17 -21.00 45.78 -17.85
N LEU A 18 -19.84 46.38 -18.16
CA LEU A 18 -18.68 45.67 -18.71
C LEU A 18 -18.04 44.74 -17.67
N MET A 19 -17.91 45.18 -16.41
CA MET A 19 -17.47 44.32 -15.31
C MET A 19 -18.44 43.16 -15.05
N MET A 20 -19.76 43.44 -15.03
CA MET A 20 -20.79 42.40 -14.87
C MET A 20 -20.72 41.35 -15.99
N MET A 21 -20.54 41.78 -17.24
CA MET A 21 -20.39 40.87 -18.38
C MET A 21 -19.09 40.06 -18.30
N MET A 22 -17.99 40.62 -17.78
CA MET A 22 -16.72 39.91 -17.60
C MET A 22 -16.81 38.84 -16.51
N VAL A 23 -17.51 39.10 -15.39
CA VAL A 23 -17.80 38.10 -14.35
C VAL A 23 -18.67 36.96 -14.89
N LEU A 24 -19.69 37.29 -15.71
CA LEU A 24 -20.56 36.28 -16.33
C LEU A 24 -19.81 35.41 -17.34
N LEU A 25 -18.91 36.00 -18.13
CA LEU A 25 -18.03 35.27 -19.05
C LEU A 25 -17.03 34.38 -18.30
N MET A 26 -16.41 34.90 -17.23
CA MET A 26 -15.46 34.15 -16.41
C MET A 26 -16.12 32.97 -15.70
N THR A 27 -17.34 33.14 -15.16
CA THR A 27 -18.08 32.03 -14.54
C THR A 27 -18.54 31.00 -15.57
N MET A 28 -19.01 31.41 -16.76
CA MET A 28 -19.34 30.47 -17.84
C MET A 28 -18.13 29.69 -18.38
N LEU A 29 -16.91 30.24 -18.32
CA LEU A 29 -15.69 29.55 -18.76
C LEU A 29 -15.05 28.70 -17.65
N LEU A 30 -14.97 29.19 -16.41
CA LEU A 30 -14.38 28.42 -15.31
C LEU A 30 -15.29 27.30 -14.82
N LEU A 31 -16.61 27.50 -14.72
CA LEU A 31 -17.46 26.50 -14.06
C LEU A 31 -17.48 25.12 -14.75
N PRO A 32 -17.45 25.01 -16.10
CA PRO A 32 -17.29 23.71 -16.78
C PRO A 32 -15.90 23.09 -16.57
N LEU A 33 -14.84 23.90 -16.51
CA LEU A 33 -13.48 23.43 -16.22
C LEU A 33 -13.34 22.96 -14.77
N LEU A 34 -13.89 23.71 -13.82
CA LEU A 34 -13.91 23.35 -12.40
C LEU A 34 -14.74 22.09 -12.17
N LYS A 35 -15.88 21.95 -12.87
CA LYS A 35 -16.64 20.70 -12.89
C LYS A 35 -15.81 19.55 -13.44
N LYS A 36 -15.09 19.70 -14.56
CA LYS A 36 -14.20 18.64 -15.08
C LYS A 36 -12.99 18.32 -14.19
N LEU A 37 -12.58 19.25 -13.32
CA LEU A 37 -11.52 19.02 -12.33
C LEU A 37 -12.05 18.34 -11.05
N LEU A 38 -13.35 18.45 -10.77
CA LEU A 38 -14.00 17.88 -9.58
C LEU A 38 -14.70 16.54 -9.89
N PHE A 39 -15.28 16.39 -11.08
CA PHE A 39 -15.78 15.14 -11.67
C PHE A 39 -14.64 14.39 -12.37
N PHE A 40 -13.56 14.15 -11.61
CA PHE A 40 -12.71 12.97 -11.80
C PHE A 40 -13.03 11.89 -10.74
N VAL A 41 -14.08 12.11 -9.94
CA VAL A 41 -14.88 11.03 -9.35
C VAL A 41 -15.74 10.43 -10.46
N VAL A 42 -15.81 9.11 -10.52
CA VAL A 42 -16.42 8.34 -11.61
C VAL A 42 -17.94 8.54 -11.63
N ASP A 43 -18.51 8.68 -12.82
CA ASP A 43 -19.96 8.61 -13.09
C ASP A 43 -20.26 7.21 -13.64
N ASP A 44 -20.37 6.23 -12.74
CA ASP A 44 -20.93 4.92 -13.05
C ASP A 44 -22.11 4.60 -12.15
N LYS A 45 -23.03 3.78 -12.67
CA LYS A 45 -24.42 3.77 -12.18
C LYS A 45 -24.66 2.93 -10.94
N ASP A 46 -23.74 2.03 -10.65
CA ASP A 46 -23.95 0.94 -9.71
C ASP A 46 -23.21 1.17 -8.36
N GLY A 47 -22.45 2.27 -8.25
CA GLY A 47 -22.61 3.15 -7.08
C GLY A 47 -21.67 3.04 -5.88
N VAL A 48 -20.36 2.86 -6.06
CA VAL A 48 -19.36 3.16 -5.00
C VAL A 48 -18.50 4.36 -5.37
N ALA A 49 -18.38 5.33 -4.45
CA ALA A 49 -17.66 6.59 -4.67
C ALA A 49 -16.46 6.73 -3.72
N VAL A 50 -15.37 6.01 -3.99
CA VAL A 50 -14.13 6.07 -3.20
C VAL A 50 -13.51 7.47 -3.27
N VAL A 51 -13.34 8.14 -2.11
CA VAL A 51 -12.76 9.48 -2.00
C VAL A 51 -11.41 9.43 -1.29
N ARG A 52 -10.33 9.25 -2.06
CA ARG A 52 -8.94 9.61 -1.72
C ARG A 52 -8.48 9.35 -0.26
N VAL A 53 -8.47 8.10 0.14
CA VAL A 53 -7.18 7.38 0.23
C VAL A 53 -6.89 6.77 -1.14
N VAL A 54 -5.64 6.44 -1.48
CA VAL A 54 -5.30 5.80 -2.77
C VAL A 54 -5.48 4.29 -2.66
N VAL A 55 -6.69 3.86 -2.27
CA VAL A 55 -7.13 2.48 -2.47
C VAL A 55 -7.34 2.30 -3.97
N VAL A 56 -6.54 1.44 -4.59
CA VAL A 56 -6.67 1.12 -6.01
C VAL A 56 -7.48 -0.17 -6.13
N VAL A 57 -8.80 -0.06 -5.95
CA VAL A 57 -9.72 -1.17 -6.22
C VAL A 57 -9.66 -1.47 -7.72
N VAL A 58 -9.02 -2.60 -8.07
CA VAL A 58 -9.07 -3.16 -9.43
C VAL A 58 -10.07 -4.30 -9.38
N SER A 59 -11.36 -3.96 -9.55
CA SER A 59 -12.42 -4.96 -9.72
C SER A 59 -12.58 -5.29 -11.19
N ASN A 60 -12.70 -6.59 -11.49
CA ASN A 60 -13.03 -7.10 -12.81
C ASN A 60 -13.94 -8.33 -12.69
N ASN A 61 -15.17 -8.12 -12.19
CA ASN A 61 -16.35 -8.98 -12.30
C ASN A 61 -16.32 -10.36 -11.60
N ASP A 62 -15.17 -11.03 -11.56
CA ASP A 62 -14.98 -12.40 -11.07
C ASP A 62 -13.71 -12.50 -10.16
N ASN A 63 -12.95 -11.41 -10.00
CA ASN A 63 -11.77 -11.31 -9.13
C ASN A 63 -11.58 -9.86 -8.66
N ASN A 64 -11.25 -9.66 -7.37
CA ASN A 64 -10.88 -8.36 -6.80
C ASN A 64 -9.47 -8.37 -6.19
N VAL A 65 -8.68 -7.35 -6.53
CA VAL A 65 -7.40 -7.05 -5.87
C VAL A 65 -7.56 -5.78 -5.05
N VAL A 66 -7.41 -5.91 -3.73
CA VAL A 66 -7.53 -4.79 -2.79
C VAL A 66 -6.17 -4.51 -2.15
N VAL A 67 -5.65 -3.30 -2.42
CA VAL A 67 -4.40 -2.82 -1.82
C VAL A 67 -4.74 -1.72 -0.82
N ALA A 68 -4.63 -2.06 0.47
CA ALA A 68 -4.81 -1.16 1.60
C ALA A 68 -3.49 -0.43 1.92
N ASN A 69 -3.56 0.84 2.31
CA ASN A 69 -2.38 1.67 2.61
C ASN A 69 -2.74 2.93 3.43
N SER A 70 -3.52 2.79 4.50
CA SER A 70 -3.71 3.80 5.54
C SER A 70 -3.99 3.15 6.90
N ASP A 71 -3.63 3.85 7.98
CA ASP A 71 -3.49 3.35 9.36
C ASP A 71 -4.79 2.89 10.08
N ASP A 72 -5.92 2.82 9.36
CA ASP A 72 -7.25 2.41 9.83
C ASP A 72 -8.06 1.72 8.68
N ASP A 73 -7.40 1.13 7.69
CA ASP A 73 -8.08 0.51 6.53
C ASP A 73 -8.73 -0.84 6.91
N VAL A 74 -10.05 -0.92 6.78
CA VAL A 74 -10.82 -2.18 6.79
C VAL A 74 -11.10 -2.59 5.35
N VAL A 75 -10.74 -3.82 4.99
CA VAL A 75 -11.17 -4.45 3.74
C VAL A 75 -12.43 -5.27 4.04
N ASP A 76 -13.47 -5.03 3.24
CA ASP A 76 -14.79 -5.66 3.23
C ASP A 76 -15.09 -5.89 1.74
N ASN A 77 -15.20 -7.16 1.32
CA ASN A 77 -15.36 -7.55 -0.08
C ASN A 77 -16.10 -8.89 -0.19
N ASN A 78 -17.03 -8.98 -1.15
CA ASN A 78 -17.96 -10.09 -1.37
C ASN A 78 -17.96 -10.53 -2.85
N ASP A 79 -16.77 -10.64 -3.46
CA ASP A 79 -16.56 -11.02 -4.86
C ASP A 79 -15.58 -12.22 -4.91
N ASP A 80 -15.95 -13.25 -5.68
CA ASP A 80 -15.55 -14.67 -5.67
C ASP A 80 -14.06 -15.03 -5.42
N ASN A 81 -13.11 -14.12 -5.63
CA ASN A 81 -11.69 -14.37 -5.36
C ASN A 81 -11.01 -13.08 -4.88
N ILE A 82 -10.40 -13.13 -3.69
CA ILE A 82 -9.90 -11.94 -3.00
C ILE A 82 -8.39 -12.02 -2.77
N ALA A 83 -7.65 -11.09 -3.39
CA ALA A 83 -6.23 -10.88 -3.09
C ALA A 83 -6.07 -9.57 -2.30
N VAL A 84 -5.77 -9.69 -1.01
CA VAL A 84 -5.56 -8.54 -0.10
C VAL A 84 -4.09 -8.34 0.20
N ALA A 85 -3.61 -7.11 0.01
CA ALA A 85 -2.29 -6.69 0.45
C ALA A 85 -2.43 -5.55 1.47
N ASN A 86 -2.15 -5.85 2.74
CA ASN A 86 -2.15 -4.90 3.85
C ASN A 86 -0.73 -4.70 4.39
N ASN A 87 -0.35 -3.45 4.63
CA ASN A 87 0.97 -3.07 5.14
C ASN A 87 0.82 -1.80 6.00
N ASN A 88 -0.13 -1.81 6.92
CA ASN A 88 -0.45 -0.71 7.82
C ASN A 88 -0.26 -1.17 9.26
N ASN A 89 0.16 -0.29 10.18
CA ASN A 89 0.36 -0.71 11.58
C ASN A 89 -0.93 -1.15 12.29
N ARG A 90 -2.11 -0.86 11.72
CA ARG A 90 -3.43 -1.40 12.10
C ARG A 90 -4.31 -1.51 10.87
N GLY A 91 -4.85 -2.69 10.61
CA GLY A 91 -5.92 -2.91 9.64
C GLY A 91 -6.88 -3.99 10.14
N GLY A 92 -7.74 -4.44 9.24
CA GLY A 92 -8.58 -5.62 9.46
C GLY A 92 -9.10 -6.10 8.11
N VAL A 93 -9.04 -7.41 7.88
CA VAL A 93 -9.40 -8.02 6.61
C VAL A 93 -10.60 -8.94 6.86
N ALA A 94 -11.80 -8.40 6.66
CA ALA A 94 -13.03 -9.19 6.63
C ALA A 94 -13.30 -9.59 5.18
N ALA A 95 -13.12 -10.87 4.88
CA ALA A 95 -13.32 -11.46 3.57
C ALA A 95 -14.53 -12.40 3.63
N ASN A 96 -15.38 -12.37 2.61
CA ASN A 96 -16.56 -13.24 2.45
C ASN A 96 -16.51 -13.66 0.98
N SER A 97 -16.09 -14.89 0.67
CA SER A 97 -15.72 -15.29 -0.70
C SER A 97 -16.05 -16.74 -1.02
N ASP A 98 -17.02 -16.97 -1.91
CA ASP A 98 -17.38 -18.29 -2.48
C ASP A 98 -16.24 -19.03 -3.23
N ASP A 99 -15.05 -18.44 -3.43
CA ASP A 99 -13.78 -19.15 -3.69
C ASP A 99 -12.60 -18.52 -2.90
N ASN A 100 -11.44 -19.18 -2.94
CA ASN A 100 -10.12 -18.85 -2.33
C ASN A 100 -9.81 -17.38 -1.98
N ILE A 101 -9.26 -17.18 -0.76
CA ILE A 101 -8.79 -15.91 -0.21
C ILE A 101 -7.27 -15.94 0.02
N VAL A 102 -6.55 -14.92 -0.45
CA VAL A 102 -5.10 -14.79 -0.21
C VAL A 102 -4.80 -13.43 0.44
N VAL A 103 -4.38 -13.47 1.70
CA VAL A 103 -4.03 -12.27 2.49
C VAL A 103 -2.52 -12.21 2.73
N PHE A 104 -1.92 -11.11 2.26
CA PHE A 104 -0.57 -10.71 2.62
C PHE A 104 -0.66 -9.57 3.64
N ALA A 105 -0.53 -9.93 4.92
CA ALA A 105 -0.52 -9.00 6.06
C ALA A 105 0.92 -8.70 6.50
N ASN A 106 1.14 -7.48 6.97
CA ASN A 106 2.43 -7.01 7.48
C ASN A 106 2.19 -5.89 8.50
N SER A 107 1.49 -6.24 9.58
CA SER A 107 0.61 -5.34 10.31
C SER A 107 0.46 -5.75 11.78
N ASP A 108 0.58 -4.81 12.71
CA ASP A 108 0.77 -5.07 14.16
C ASP A 108 -0.54 -5.38 14.95
N ASP A 109 -1.69 -5.48 14.28
CA ASP A 109 -3.03 -5.64 14.90
C ASP A 109 -4.07 -6.22 13.89
N ASP A 110 -3.68 -7.09 12.95
CA ASP A 110 -4.51 -7.51 11.81
C ASP A 110 -5.37 -8.77 12.07
N VAL A 111 -6.69 -8.59 12.25
CA VAL A 111 -7.68 -9.69 12.17
C VAL A 111 -7.85 -10.12 10.71
N VAL A 112 -7.84 -11.44 10.45
CA VAL A 112 -8.45 -12.04 9.25
C VAL A 112 -9.67 -12.83 9.71
N ASP A 113 -10.81 -12.60 9.05
CA ASP A 113 -12.14 -13.16 9.33
C ASP A 113 -12.69 -13.66 7.99
N ASN A 114 -13.05 -14.95 7.89
CA ASN A 114 -13.71 -15.58 6.73
C ASN A 114 -14.90 -16.43 7.18
N ASN A 115 -15.93 -16.46 6.35
CA ASN A 115 -17.23 -17.11 6.56
C ASN A 115 -17.92 -17.45 5.19
N ASP A 116 -17.16 -17.81 4.15
CA ASP A 116 -17.70 -18.56 2.99
C ASP A 116 -16.68 -19.62 2.49
N ASP A 117 -17.19 -20.65 1.80
CA ASP A 117 -16.55 -21.83 1.20
C ASP A 117 -15.29 -21.54 0.30
N GLY A 118 -14.08 -21.35 0.86
CA GLY A 118 -12.85 -21.28 0.05
C GLY A 118 -11.47 -21.31 0.75
N GLU A 119 -10.51 -22.03 0.15
CA GLU A 119 -9.08 -22.13 0.56
C GLU A 119 -8.49 -20.78 1.01
N VAL A 120 -8.13 -20.67 2.30
CA VAL A 120 -7.56 -19.44 2.86
C VAL A 120 -6.05 -19.57 3.09
N ALA A 121 -5.29 -18.72 2.40
CA ALA A 121 -3.84 -18.60 2.55
C ALA A 121 -3.46 -17.24 3.18
N VAL A 122 -3.13 -17.25 4.48
CA VAL A 122 -2.64 -16.07 5.21
C VAL A 122 -1.13 -16.15 5.40
N ALA A 123 -0.43 -15.12 4.94
CA ALA A 123 0.96 -14.85 5.30
C ALA A 123 1.03 -13.57 6.14
N ASN A 124 1.36 -13.70 7.44
CA ASN A 124 1.56 -12.58 8.37
C ASN A 124 2.98 -12.60 8.97
N ASN A 125 3.52 -11.42 9.27
CA ASN A 125 4.87 -11.18 9.78
C ASN A 125 4.87 -10.25 11.00
N ASN A 126 3.83 -10.26 11.82
CA ASN A 126 3.65 -9.37 12.98
C ASN A 126 2.60 -9.90 13.97
N ASP A 127 2.67 -9.41 15.22
CA ASP A 127 1.87 -9.85 16.38
C ASP A 127 0.33 -9.79 16.19
N TYR A 128 -0.32 -10.85 15.70
CA TYR A 128 -1.78 -11.02 15.84
C TYR A 128 -2.26 -12.47 15.74
N GLY A 129 -3.44 -12.75 16.31
CA GLY A 129 -4.11 -14.06 16.27
C GLY A 129 -5.18 -14.14 15.17
N ILE A 130 -5.21 -15.25 14.44
CA ILE A 130 -6.12 -15.47 13.31
C ILE A 130 -7.30 -16.31 13.82
N ASP A 131 -8.52 -15.97 13.41
CA ASP A 131 -9.78 -16.54 13.93
C ASP A 131 -10.64 -17.01 12.74
N TYR A 132 -10.56 -18.29 12.40
CA TYR A 132 -11.36 -18.89 11.33
C TYR A 132 -12.56 -19.65 11.89
N ASN A 133 -13.73 -19.35 11.35
CA ASN A 133 -15.00 -20.00 11.68
C ASN A 133 -15.71 -20.35 10.36
N ASP A 134 -15.23 -21.37 9.65
CA ASP A 134 -16.02 -21.98 8.57
C ASP A 134 -15.78 -23.49 8.44
N ASP A 135 -16.83 -24.23 8.14
CA ASP A 135 -16.90 -25.66 8.45
C ASP A 135 -16.39 -26.57 7.28
N ASP A 136 -16.12 -26.06 6.07
CA ASP A 136 -16.01 -26.89 4.84
C ASP A 136 -14.66 -26.77 4.02
N ASP A 137 -13.54 -26.20 4.54
CA ASP A 137 -12.29 -25.92 3.75
C ASP A 137 -10.90 -26.28 4.36
N ASP A 138 -9.94 -26.61 3.47
CA ASP A 138 -8.49 -26.73 3.72
C ASP A 138 -7.88 -25.33 4.08
N ILE A 139 -7.17 -25.22 5.21
CA ILE A 139 -6.62 -23.95 5.72
C ILE A 139 -5.08 -24.00 5.81
N VAL A 140 -4.40 -23.03 5.18
CA VAL A 140 -2.93 -22.93 5.18
C VAL A 140 -2.46 -21.62 5.82
N VAL A 141 -1.93 -21.72 7.05
CA VAL A 141 -1.47 -20.58 7.85
C VAL A 141 0.06 -20.54 7.91
N VAL A 142 0.64 -19.43 7.45
CA VAL A 142 2.08 -19.16 7.56
C VAL A 142 2.28 -17.88 8.36
N ASN A 143 2.35 -18.01 9.68
CA ASN A 143 2.47 -16.89 10.62
C ASN A 143 3.87 -16.86 11.24
N ASN A 144 4.67 -15.85 10.95
CA ASN A 144 6.14 -15.95 11.11
C ASN A 144 6.73 -15.27 12.36
N ASN A 145 5.90 -14.87 13.34
CA ASN A 145 6.29 -13.89 14.38
C ASN A 145 5.70 -14.13 15.78
N ASN A 146 6.60 -14.12 16.78
CA ASN A 146 6.58 -13.57 18.14
C ASN A 146 5.33 -13.48 19.04
N ARG A 147 4.10 -13.31 18.54
CA ARG A 147 2.81 -13.42 19.29
C ARG A 147 1.62 -13.61 18.38
N GLY A 148 1.01 -14.79 18.35
CA GLY A 148 -0.22 -14.97 17.59
C GLY A 148 -0.80 -16.38 17.67
N GLY A 149 -1.79 -16.56 18.55
CA GLY A 149 -2.60 -17.78 18.55
C GLY A 149 -3.44 -17.86 17.27
N VAL A 150 -3.21 -18.92 16.49
CA VAL A 150 -4.13 -19.34 15.42
C VAL A 150 -5.25 -20.14 16.08
N ALA A 151 -6.49 -19.70 15.86
CA ALA A 151 -7.71 -20.45 16.11
C ALA A 151 -8.31 -20.82 14.75
N ALA A 152 -8.50 -22.12 14.52
CA ALA A 152 -9.14 -22.64 13.33
C ALA A 152 -10.10 -23.77 13.70
N ASN A 153 -11.28 -23.72 13.09
CA ASN A 153 -12.34 -24.72 13.06
C ASN A 153 -12.72 -24.85 11.58
N SER A 154 -12.56 -26.05 11.01
CA SER A 154 -13.08 -26.50 9.70
C SER A 154 -13.06 -28.04 9.65
N ASP A 155 -13.77 -28.69 8.72
CA ASP A 155 -13.78 -30.16 8.59
C ASP A 155 -12.70 -30.71 7.61
N ASP A 156 -11.69 -29.90 7.23
CA ASP A 156 -10.66 -30.19 6.21
C ASP A 156 -9.23 -29.80 6.72
N ASN A 157 -8.15 -30.06 5.98
CA ASN A 157 -6.79 -30.12 6.54
C ASN A 157 -6.24 -28.75 6.98
N VAL A 158 -5.73 -28.68 8.21
CA VAL A 158 -5.11 -27.46 8.77
C VAL A 158 -3.59 -27.60 8.84
N VAL A 159 -2.88 -26.69 8.18
CA VAL A 159 -1.40 -26.57 8.23
C VAL A 159 -1.00 -25.25 8.86
N VAL A 160 -0.35 -25.30 10.03
CA VAL A 160 0.16 -24.11 10.75
C VAL A 160 1.69 -24.16 10.85
N ALA A 161 2.36 -23.19 10.25
CA ALA A 161 3.76 -22.90 10.51
C ALA A 161 3.88 -21.67 11.42
N HIS A 162 4.48 -21.84 12.60
CA HIS A 162 4.72 -20.78 13.58
C HIS A 162 6.14 -20.86 14.21
N ASN A 163 6.51 -19.91 15.08
CA ASN A 163 7.90 -19.75 15.52
C ASN A 163 8.16 -19.24 16.95
N ASP A 164 7.15 -18.88 17.77
CA ASP A 164 7.43 -18.17 19.04
C ASP A 164 6.32 -18.19 20.13
N ASP A 165 5.06 -18.58 19.85
CA ASP A 165 3.92 -18.35 20.76
C ASP A 165 2.82 -19.44 20.56
N ASN A 166 2.01 -19.74 21.60
CA ASN A 166 1.06 -20.87 21.60
C ASN A 166 0.11 -20.97 20.38
N VAL A 167 -0.01 -22.16 19.78
CA VAL A 167 -1.03 -22.52 18.75
C VAL A 167 -2.21 -23.23 19.39
N ILE A 168 -3.45 -22.94 18.98
CA ILE A 168 -4.68 -23.50 19.57
C ILE A 168 -5.68 -23.90 18.47
N VAL A 169 -5.52 -25.09 17.90
CA VAL A 169 -6.43 -25.62 16.88
C VAL A 169 -7.59 -26.35 17.56
N THR A 170 -8.85 -26.09 17.17
CA THR A 170 -10.04 -26.61 17.88
C THR A 170 -11.13 -27.10 16.91
N ASN A 171 -11.59 -28.35 17.07
CA ASN A 171 -12.67 -28.97 16.29
C ASN A 171 -12.37 -29.03 14.78
N ASN A 172 -11.82 -30.16 14.34
CA ASN A 172 -11.62 -30.49 12.92
C ASN A 172 -11.72 -32.02 12.73
N ASP A 173 -12.48 -32.47 11.74
CA ASP A 173 -12.71 -33.90 11.46
C ASP A 173 -11.55 -34.57 10.68
N ASP A 174 -10.52 -33.81 10.23
CA ASP A 174 -9.42 -34.26 9.36
C ASP A 174 -8.00 -33.94 9.93
N ASN A 175 -6.96 -33.86 9.09
CA ASN A 175 -5.56 -33.89 9.57
C ASN A 175 -5.01 -32.52 10.00
N VAL A 176 -4.31 -32.46 11.15
CA VAL A 176 -3.51 -31.29 11.57
C VAL A 176 -2.02 -31.52 11.40
N VAL A 177 -1.34 -30.54 10.80
CA VAL A 177 0.12 -30.42 10.78
C VAL A 177 0.54 -29.08 11.40
N VAL A 178 1.13 -29.12 12.60
CA VAL A 178 1.79 -27.95 13.21
C VAL A 178 3.30 -28.13 13.15
N ALA A 179 3.99 -27.08 12.70
CA ALA A 179 5.43 -26.94 12.86
C ALA A 179 5.70 -25.62 13.59
N ASN A 180 6.03 -25.70 14.87
CA ASN A 180 6.37 -24.59 15.71
C ASN A 180 7.70 -24.87 16.46
N ASN A 181 8.42 -23.81 16.85
CA ASN A 181 9.82 -23.96 17.30
C ASN A 181 10.07 -23.71 18.79
N ASP A 182 9.20 -22.96 19.48
CA ASP A 182 9.56 -22.30 20.76
C ASP A 182 8.42 -22.17 21.80
N ASP A 183 7.21 -22.74 21.62
CA ASP A 183 6.09 -22.62 22.60
C ASP A 183 5.03 -23.75 22.49
N HIS A 184 4.08 -23.86 23.43
CA HIS A 184 3.13 -25.00 23.46
C HIS A 184 2.10 -25.05 22.32
N VAL A 185 1.81 -26.26 21.81
CA VAL A 185 0.69 -26.54 20.90
C VAL A 185 -0.48 -27.20 21.68
N TYR A 186 -1.68 -26.65 21.55
CA TYR A 186 -2.94 -27.21 22.05
C TYR A 186 -3.84 -27.64 20.89
N VAL A 187 -4.38 -28.85 20.99
CA VAL A 187 -5.15 -29.53 19.93
C VAL A 187 -6.31 -30.30 20.58
N ASP A 188 -7.56 -29.91 20.26
CA ASP A 188 -8.82 -30.32 20.93
C ASP A 188 -9.83 -30.95 19.93
N GLU A 189 -10.13 -32.26 20.09
CA GLU A 189 -10.95 -33.17 19.24
C GLU A 189 -10.44 -33.38 17.77
N TYR A 190 -9.62 -34.43 17.50
CA TYR A 190 -8.99 -34.77 16.20
C TYR A 190 -8.73 -36.30 16.00
N ASP A 191 -8.63 -36.78 14.74
CA ASP A 191 -8.41 -38.22 14.40
C ASP A 191 -6.91 -38.60 14.15
N ASP A 192 -6.09 -37.72 13.55
CA ASP A 192 -4.63 -37.90 13.35
C ASP A 192 -3.90 -36.53 13.43
N VAL A 193 -2.89 -36.39 14.32
CA VAL A 193 -2.17 -35.12 14.59
C VAL A 193 -0.66 -35.29 14.40
N LEU A 194 -0.03 -34.41 13.62
CA LEU A 194 1.42 -34.34 13.44
C LEU A 194 1.96 -32.98 13.92
N ILE A 195 2.81 -33.03 14.95
CA ILE A 195 3.51 -31.86 15.51
C ILE A 195 5.03 -32.12 15.40
N ASP A 196 5.76 -31.17 14.84
CA ASP A 196 7.23 -31.21 14.63
C ASP A 196 7.93 -30.16 15.52
N ASP A 197 7.59 -30.16 16.82
CA ASP A 197 8.06 -29.23 17.87
C ASP A 197 9.12 -29.90 18.77
N ASN A 198 9.92 -29.08 19.48
CA ASN A 198 10.94 -29.54 20.45
C ASN A 198 10.49 -29.54 21.93
N GLU A 199 9.31 -28.99 22.28
CA GLU A 199 8.85 -28.87 23.69
C GLU A 199 7.42 -29.43 23.92
N ASP A 200 6.95 -29.38 25.17
CA ASP A 200 5.75 -30.06 25.70
C ASP A 200 4.46 -29.83 24.87
N VAL A 201 4.01 -30.88 24.19
CA VAL A 201 2.70 -30.98 23.52
C VAL A 201 1.60 -31.37 24.51
N VAL A 202 0.44 -30.71 24.44
CA VAL A 202 -0.74 -31.03 25.27
C VAL A 202 -1.99 -31.27 24.40
N VAL A 203 -2.20 -32.53 24.02
CA VAL A 203 -3.49 -33.03 23.50
C VAL A 203 -4.38 -33.39 24.68
N ASP A 204 -5.63 -32.90 24.74
CA ASP A 204 -6.58 -33.17 25.84
C ASP A 204 -7.76 -34.05 25.41
N ASP A 205 -7.48 -35.18 24.73
CA ASP A 205 -8.46 -36.27 24.57
C ASP A 205 -7.83 -37.69 24.67
N ASP A 206 -8.69 -38.71 24.77
CA ASP A 206 -8.46 -39.98 25.48
C ASP A 206 -7.38 -40.95 24.89
N ASP A 207 -6.72 -40.65 23.75
CA ASP A 207 -5.68 -41.51 23.15
C ASP A 207 -4.70 -40.77 22.16
N VAL A 208 -3.63 -40.13 22.66
CA VAL A 208 -2.23 -40.23 22.16
C VAL A 208 -1.27 -39.40 23.02
N VAL A 209 -0.09 -39.94 23.30
CA VAL A 209 0.99 -39.25 24.04
C VAL A 209 2.27 -39.31 23.23
N VAL A 210 2.80 -38.14 22.84
CA VAL A 210 4.16 -37.98 22.32
C VAL A 210 4.93 -37.08 23.28
N VAL A 211 5.77 -37.70 24.12
CA VAL A 211 6.74 -37.00 24.98
C VAL A 211 8.12 -37.44 24.54
N ASN A 212 8.89 -36.52 23.97
CA ASN A 212 10.31 -36.71 23.71
C ASN A 212 11.10 -36.21 24.93
N ASP A 213 11.23 -37.08 25.95
CA ASP A 213 12.12 -36.86 27.12
C ASP A 213 13.62 -36.90 26.67
N ASP A 214 14.14 -35.83 26.05
CA ASP A 214 15.58 -35.68 25.71
C ASP A 214 16.29 -34.64 26.62
N ASP A 215 16.01 -34.75 27.93
CA ASP A 215 16.76 -34.13 29.04
C ASP A 215 18.25 -34.58 28.99
N HIS A 216 19.11 -33.86 28.25
CA HIS A 216 20.57 -34.08 28.19
C HIS A 216 21.36 -32.82 28.56
N ASP A 217 21.18 -32.38 29.81
CA ASP A 217 22.18 -31.61 30.57
C ASP A 217 23.49 -32.42 30.67
N ASP A 218 24.48 -32.16 29.81
CA ASP A 218 25.88 -32.63 29.97
C ASP A 218 26.87 -31.51 29.57
N ASP A 219 26.89 -30.48 30.41
CA ASP A 219 27.89 -29.41 30.46
C ASP A 219 29.15 -29.95 31.18
N ASP A 220 30.11 -30.53 30.46
CA ASP A 220 31.43 -30.90 31.02
C ASP A 220 32.57 -30.57 30.03
N ASP A 221 33.55 -29.78 30.49
CA ASP A 221 34.83 -29.55 29.81
C ASP A 221 35.68 -30.84 29.82
N ASP A 222 36.46 -31.13 28.75
CA ASP A 222 37.94 -31.26 28.84
C ASP A 222 38.63 -31.81 27.57
N ASP A 223 39.85 -31.30 27.35
CA ASP A 223 41.08 -31.91 26.80
C ASP A 223 41.15 -32.77 25.51
N ASP A 224 42.14 -32.39 24.67
CA ASP A 224 43.15 -33.21 23.98
C ASP A 224 42.77 -34.56 23.32
N GLY A 225 42.87 -34.62 21.98
CA GLY A 225 42.83 -35.87 21.22
C GLY A 225 43.38 -35.77 19.79
N ASP A 226 44.66 -36.11 19.62
CA ASP A 226 45.30 -36.42 18.33
C ASP A 226 44.71 -37.70 17.67
N ASP A 227 44.95 -37.87 16.37
CA ASP A 227 44.96 -39.15 15.61
C ASP A 227 43.61 -39.93 15.48
N ASP A 228 43.33 -40.73 14.43
CA ASP A 228 43.93 -40.92 13.10
C ASP A 228 42.91 -41.68 12.19
N ASP A 229 43.15 -41.65 10.88
CA ASP A 229 42.89 -42.72 9.88
C ASP A 229 41.47 -43.34 9.63
N ASP A 230 41.34 -43.92 8.42
CA ASP A 230 40.49 -45.08 8.01
C ASP A 230 38.94 -44.98 8.06
N ASP A 231 38.15 -45.50 7.11
CA ASP A 231 38.42 -45.99 5.73
C ASP A 231 37.07 -46.18 4.97
N ASP A 232 37.10 -46.80 3.77
CA ASP A 232 36.07 -47.69 3.16
C ASP A 232 34.58 -47.20 3.08
N ASP A 233 34.04 -46.91 1.88
CA ASP A 233 33.28 -47.85 1.00
C ASP A 233 31.74 -47.52 1.05
N ASP A 234 30.84 -47.88 0.12
CA ASP A 234 30.93 -48.58 -1.19
C ASP A 234 29.75 -48.18 -2.13
N ASP A 235 29.69 -48.80 -3.33
CA ASP A 235 28.51 -49.04 -4.21
C ASP A 235 27.77 -47.88 -4.95
N ASP A 236 27.01 -48.12 -6.05
CA ASP A 236 27.23 -48.64 -7.45
C ASP A 236 25.90 -48.37 -8.26
N ASP A 237 25.65 -48.51 -9.58
CA ASP A 237 26.41 -48.75 -10.84
C ASP A 237 25.70 -47.95 -11.99
N ASP A 238 24.56 -48.50 -12.47
CA ASP A 238 23.52 -47.99 -13.40
C ASP A 238 23.87 -46.98 -14.53
N ASP A 239 24.49 -47.56 -15.56
CA ASP A 239 23.94 -47.64 -16.93
C ASP A 239 23.80 -46.39 -17.84
N GLY A 240 24.59 -46.39 -18.92
CA GLY A 240 24.63 -45.38 -19.99
C GLY A 240 24.99 -45.97 -21.36
N ASP A 241 24.25 -47.00 -21.75
CA ASP A 241 24.54 -48.05 -22.74
C ASP A 241 24.97 -47.64 -24.19
N ASN A 242 25.83 -48.49 -24.78
CA ASN A 242 26.02 -48.80 -26.21
C ASN A 242 26.19 -47.73 -27.34
N GLU A 243 27.31 -47.85 -28.08
CA GLU A 243 27.27 -48.33 -29.50
C GLU A 243 28.62 -48.97 -29.93
N GLU A 244 28.59 -50.23 -30.40
CA GLU A 244 29.77 -51.08 -30.63
C GLU A 244 30.26 -51.08 -32.10
N LEU A 245 31.12 -50.12 -32.50
CA LEU A 245 31.62 -50.07 -33.89
C LEU A 245 32.84 -50.98 -34.17
N ARG A 246 32.55 -52.29 -34.21
CA ARG A 246 33.49 -53.39 -34.49
C ARG A 246 34.20 -53.28 -35.85
N VAL A 247 35.54 -53.20 -35.86
CA VAL A 247 36.34 -53.45 -37.08
C VAL A 247 37.31 -54.62 -36.87
N ASN A 248 37.00 -55.72 -37.56
CA ASN A 248 37.59 -57.05 -37.41
C ASN A 248 39.13 -57.12 -37.52
N ASN A 249 39.76 -57.78 -36.54
CA ASN A 249 41.19 -58.06 -36.53
C ASN A 249 41.48 -59.44 -37.17
N GLN A 250 41.47 -59.55 -38.51
CA GLN A 250 41.86 -60.81 -39.19
C GLN A 250 43.37 -60.87 -39.48
N THR A 251 44.08 -61.70 -38.70
CA THR A 251 45.54 -61.82 -38.69
C THR A 251 46.08 -62.75 -39.78
N LEU A 252 46.16 -62.25 -41.01
CA LEU A 252 46.70 -63.01 -42.16
C LEU A 252 48.23 -63.19 -42.06
N ARG A 253 48.68 -64.24 -41.36
CA ARG A 253 50.09 -64.61 -41.14
C ARG A 253 50.83 -65.03 -42.43
N LEU A 254 51.25 -64.06 -43.25
CA LEU A 254 52.10 -64.34 -44.41
C LEU A 254 53.60 -64.33 -44.04
N LYS A 255 54.14 -65.49 -43.67
CA LYS A 255 55.55 -65.68 -43.28
C LYS A 255 56.50 -65.69 -44.50
N VAL A 256 56.69 -64.53 -45.14
CA VAL A 256 57.69 -64.36 -46.21
C VAL A 256 59.04 -63.98 -45.59
N GLY A 257 60.04 -64.86 -45.68
CA GLY A 257 61.40 -64.57 -45.23
C GLY A 257 62.17 -63.77 -46.27
N LEU A 258 62.67 -62.59 -45.90
CA LEU A 258 63.69 -61.83 -46.63
C LEU A 258 64.86 -61.48 -45.69
N PRO A 259 66.09 -61.27 -46.21
CA PRO A 259 67.30 -61.32 -45.39
C PRO A 259 67.58 -60.04 -44.59
N ASN A 260 68.48 -60.16 -43.60
CA ASN A 260 69.01 -59.05 -42.81
C ASN A 260 69.64 -57.95 -43.70
N ALA A 261 68.95 -56.81 -43.82
CA ALA A 261 69.54 -55.53 -44.20
C ALA A 261 69.59 -54.64 -42.95
N GLY A 262 70.73 -54.64 -42.27
CA GLY A 262 70.84 -54.10 -40.90
C GLY A 262 71.07 -52.58 -40.78
N THR A 263 70.89 -52.10 -39.55
CA THR A 263 71.54 -50.93 -38.93
C THR A 263 71.31 -49.51 -39.47
N GLU A 264 70.96 -49.24 -40.73
CA GLU A 264 70.78 -47.84 -41.19
C GLU A 264 69.35 -47.29 -41.00
N ILE A 265 68.32 -48.13 -41.11
CA ILE A 265 66.90 -47.70 -41.10
C ILE A 265 66.47 -47.09 -39.74
N THR A 266 67.11 -47.51 -38.63
CA THR A 266 66.84 -47.00 -37.28
C THR A 266 67.19 -45.53 -37.08
N VAL A 267 68.17 -45.00 -37.83
CA VAL A 267 68.58 -43.59 -37.72
C VAL A 267 67.54 -42.68 -38.35
N ILE A 268 67.06 -43.02 -39.55
CA ILE A 268 66.02 -42.28 -40.28
C ILE A 268 64.72 -42.21 -39.45
N LYS A 269 64.34 -43.32 -38.80
CA LYS A 269 63.15 -43.38 -37.94
C LYS A 269 63.26 -42.49 -36.70
N ARG A 270 64.45 -42.36 -36.09
CA ARG A 270 64.69 -41.40 -34.99
C ARG A 270 64.57 -39.96 -35.47
N ILE A 271 65.23 -39.60 -36.57
CA ILE A 271 65.24 -38.23 -37.11
C ILE A 271 63.80 -37.77 -37.44
N THR A 272 63.01 -38.61 -38.11
CA THR A 272 61.60 -38.31 -38.41
C THR A 272 60.75 -38.13 -37.14
N THR A 273 60.88 -38.98 -36.12
CA THR A 273 60.16 -38.77 -34.85
C THR A 273 60.55 -37.48 -34.13
N THR A 274 61.82 -37.06 -34.17
CA THR A 274 62.26 -35.80 -33.55
C THR A 274 61.70 -34.58 -34.30
N ILE A 275 61.72 -34.60 -35.64
CA ILE A 275 61.16 -33.53 -36.47
C ILE A 275 59.64 -33.41 -36.24
N ILE A 276 58.92 -34.54 -36.19
CA ILE A 276 57.48 -34.56 -35.90
C ILE A 276 57.18 -33.95 -34.52
N LYS A 277 57.95 -34.31 -33.47
CA LYS A 277 57.81 -33.70 -32.14
C LYS A 277 58.02 -32.18 -32.17
N ILE A 278 59.03 -31.68 -32.89
CA ILE A 278 59.29 -30.24 -33.02
C ILE A 278 58.11 -29.55 -33.73
N ILE A 279 57.59 -30.12 -34.81
CA ILE A 279 56.42 -29.58 -35.53
C ILE A 279 55.20 -29.52 -34.61
N ILE A 280 54.92 -30.58 -33.83
CA ILE A 280 53.81 -30.60 -32.87
C ILE A 280 53.98 -29.49 -31.83
N VAL A 281 55.17 -29.33 -31.24
CA VAL A 281 55.44 -28.26 -30.25
C VAL A 281 55.24 -26.86 -30.86
N VAL A 282 55.68 -26.63 -32.09
CA VAL A 282 55.47 -25.34 -32.79
C VAL A 282 53.99 -25.09 -33.08
N VAL A 283 53.24 -26.10 -33.52
CA VAL A 283 51.79 -25.98 -33.77
C VAL A 283 51.01 -25.73 -32.48
N VAL A 284 51.32 -26.44 -31.39
CA VAL A 284 50.69 -26.24 -30.08
C VAL A 284 51.02 -24.85 -29.52
N ALA A 285 52.26 -24.38 -29.64
CA ALA A 285 52.63 -23.02 -29.22
C ALA A 285 51.91 -21.94 -30.03
N ALA A 286 51.76 -22.14 -31.35
CA ALA A 286 50.99 -21.23 -32.20
C ALA A 286 49.48 -21.23 -31.86
N ALA A 287 48.89 -22.40 -31.60
CA ALA A 287 47.50 -22.51 -31.16
C ALA A 287 47.28 -21.83 -29.80
N ALA A 288 48.15 -22.05 -28.83
CA ALA A 288 48.10 -21.39 -27.53
C ALA A 288 48.21 -19.86 -27.65
N ALA A 289 49.09 -19.35 -28.52
CA ALA A 289 49.19 -17.91 -28.77
C ALA A 289 47.90 -17.32 -29.39
N VAL A 290 47.25 -18.05 -30.30
CA VAL A 290 45.95 -17.63 -30.89
C VAL A 290 44.85 -17.63 -29.81
N VAL A 291 44.80 -18.65 -28.95
CA VAL A 291 43.85 -18.71 -27.82
C VAL A 291 44.05 -17.54 -26.85
N VAL A 292 45.30 -17.23 -26.47
CA VAL A 292 45.59 -16.08 -25.59
C VAL A 292 45.15 -14.77 -26.23
N VAL A 293 45.40 -14.55 -27.54
CA VAL A 293 44.93 -13.34 -28.24
C VAL A 293 43.39 -13.28 -28.29
N ALA A 294 42.71 -14.41 -28.50
CA ALA A 294 41.25 -14.46 -28.50
C ALA A 294 40.66 -14.16 -27.11
N VAL A 295 41.24 -14.71 -26.04
CA VAL A 295 40.82 -14.43 -24.65
C VAL A 295 41.06 -12.96 -24.30
N VAL A 296 42.22 -12.39 -24.63
CA VAL A 296 42.49 -10.96 -24.41
C VAL A 296 41.51 -10.07 -25.19
N ALA A 297 41.19 -10.41 -26.44
CA ALA A 297 40.19 -9.69 -27.21
C ALA A 297 38.79 -9.78 -26.58
N ALA A 298 38.37 -10.95 -26.11
CA ALA A 298 37.09 -11.13 -25.41
C ALA A 298 37.02 -10.33 -24.11
N VAL A 299 38.08 -10.37 -23.28
CA VAL A 299 38.17 -9.57 -22.05
C VAL A 299 38.11 -8.06 -22.36
N VAL A 300 38.80 -7.58 -23.39
CA VAL A 300 38.71 -6.17 -23.81
C VAL A 300 37.29 -5.80 -24.25
N VAL A 301 36.59 -6.66 -24.99
CA VAL A 301 35.17 -6.43 -25.36
C VAL A 301 34.28 -6.38 -24.12
N VAL A 302 34.42 -7.30 -23.17
CA VAL A 302 33.65 -7.31 -21.92
C VAL A 302 33.92 -6.03 -21.10
N VAL A 303 35.18 -5.62 -20.95
CA VAL A 303 35.54 -4.38 -20.25
C VAL A 303 34.93 -3.15 -20.93
N VAL A 304 34.95 -3.08 -22.27
CA VAL A 304 34.32 -1.98 -23.02
C VAL A 304 32.79 -1.98 -22.83
N VAL A 305 32.14 -3.15 -22.85
CA VAL A 305 30.69 -3.26 -22.59
C VAL A 305 30.35 -2.81 -21.17
N VAL A 306 31.09 -3.26 -20.15
CA VAL A 306 30.90 -2.84 -18.74
C VAL A 306 31.09 -1.32 -18.59
N VAL A 307 32.13 -0.74 -19.18
CA VAL A 307 32.34 0.72 -19.15
C VAL A 307 31.19 1.48 -19.84
N VAL A 308 30.68 0.99 -20.97
CA VAL A 308 29.51 1.59 -21.63
C VAL A 308 28.25 1.48 -20.78
N VAL A 309 27.98 0.33 -20.15
CA VAL A 309 26.83 0.14 -19.25
C VAL A 309 26.92 1.09 -18.05
N VAL A 310 28.08 1.17 -17.39
CA VAL A 310 28.30 2.10 -16.26
C VAL A 310 28.09 3.56 -16.68
N LEU A 311 28.58 3.97 -17.86
CA LEU A 311 28.35 5.32 -18.38
C LEU A 311 26.87 5.59 -18.68
N VAL A 312 26.12 4.62 -19.21
CA VAL A 312 24.67 4.73 -19.43
C VAL A 312 23.93 4.86 -18.10
N VAL A 313 24.24 4.03 -17.10
CA VAL A 313 23.64 4.11 -15.76
C VAL A 313 23.91 5.47 -15.12
N VAL A 314 25.15 5.97 -15.17
CA VAL A 314 25.49 7.31 -14.64
C VAL A 314 24.70 8.41 -15.35
N VAL A 315 24.54 8.35 -16.68
CA VAL A 315 23.73 9.32 -17.43
C VAL A 315 22.25 9.24 -17.04
N VAL A 316 21.68 8.05 -16.88
CA VAL A 316 20.29 7.86 -16.43
C VAL A 316 20.09 8.44 -15.03
N VAL A 317 20.96 8.13 -14.08
CA VAL A 317 20.90 8.67 -12.70
C VAL A 317 20.98 10.20 -12.71
N VAL A 318 21.89 10.80 -13.49
CA VAL A 318 21.98 12.27 -13.62
C VAL A 318 20.71 12.87 -14.22
N VAL A 319 20.10 12.24 -15.23
CA VAL A 319 18.83 12.70 -15.82
C VAL A 319 17.69 12.61 -14.79
N VAL A 320 17.58 11.51 -14.04
CA VAL A 320 16.57 11.35 -12.98
C VAL A 320 16.71 12.42 -11.90
N VAL A 321 17.93 12.65 -11.40
CA VAL A 321 18.21 13.71 -10.40
C VAL A 321 17.85 15.10 -10.93
N VAL A 322 18.18 15.41 -12.20
CA VAL A 322 17.81 16.69 -12.82
C VAL A 322 16.28 16.82 -12.95
N VAL A 323 15.56 15.77 -13.34
CA VAL A 323 14.09 15.79 -13.41
C VAL A 323 13.47 16.00 -12.04
N VAL A 324 13.93 15.29 -11.00
CA VAL A 324 13.45 15.46 -9.62
C VAL A 324 13.69 16.89 -9.13
N VAL A 325 14.89 17.44 -9.33
CA VAL A 325 15.20 18.84 -8.97
C VAL A 325 14.32 19.83 -9.72
N VAL A 326 14.07 19.64 -11.01
CA VAL A 326 13.17 20.49 -11.80
C VAL A 326 11.73 20.41 -11.27
N VAL A 327 11.21 19.22 -10.95
CA VAL A 327 9.87 19.05 -10.37
C VAL A 327 9.77 19.75 -9.01
N VAL A 328 10.74 19.55 -8.11
CA VAL A 328 10.78 20.23 -6.79
C VAL A 328 10.83 21.75 -6.95
N VAL A 329 11.66 22.28 -7.85
CA VAL A 329 11.72 23.72 -8.14
C VAL A 329 10.39 24.23 -8.70
N VAL A 330 9.75 23.51 -9.63
CA VAL A 330 8.42 23.88 -10.18
C VAL A 330 7.36 23.90 -9.08
N VAL A 331 7.31 22.89 -8.20
CA VAL A 331 6.37 22.85 -7.07
C VAL A 331 6.61 24.03 -6.11
N VAL A 332 7.86 24.25 -5.68
CA VAL A 332 8.20 25.32 -4.72
C VAL A 332 7.96 26.72 -5.32
N VAL A 333 8.29 26.93 -6.60
CA VAL A 333 8.17 28.25 -7.25
C VAL A 333 6.75 28.56 -7.70
N ILE A 334 5.93 27.57 -8.08
CA ILE A 334 4.58 27.81 -8.62
C ILE A 334 3.49 27.52 -7.57
N VAL A 335 3.52 26.37 -6.90
CA VAL A 335 2.43 25.94 -6.00
C VAL A 335 2.43 26.78 -4.72
N VAL A 336 3.58 27.03 -4.10
CA VAL A 336 3.65 27.76 -2.82
C VAL A 336 3.12 29.20 -2.92
N PRO A 337 3.42 30.00 -3.98
CA PRO A 337 2.77 31.30 -4.17
C PRO A 337 1.28 31.20 -4.45
N ILE A 338 0.80 30.20 -5.21
CA ILE A 338 -0.63 30.00 -5.46
C ILE A 338 -1.38 29.71 -4.15
N VAL A 339 -0.88 28.79 -3.31
CA VAL A 339 -1.46 28.48 -2.01
C VAL A 339 -1.52 29.74 -1.12
N LYS A 340 -0.44 30.53 -1.07
CA LYS A 340 -0.42 31.80 -0.33
C LYS A 340 -1.45 32.81 -0.84
N VAL A 341 -1.67 32.90 -2.15
CA VAL A 341 -2.71 33.77 -2.75
C VAL A 341 -4.12 33.25 -2.43
N VAL A 342 -4.36 31.94 -2.50
CA VAL A 342 -5.66 31.33 -2.15
C VAL A 342 -6.01 31.57 -0.69
N VAL A 343 -5.06 31.34 0.24
CA VAL A 343 -5.25 31.62 1.67
C VAL A 343 -5.51 33.10 1.92
N LEU A 344 -4.76 34.01 1.26
CA LEU A 344 -4.99 35.45 1.38
C LEU A 344 -6.39 35.86 0.90
N VAL A 345 -6.85 35.32 -0.24
CA VAL A 345 -8.20 35.58 -0.78
C VAL A 345 -9.29 35.05 0.17
N ALA A 346 -9.10 33.86 0.75
CA ALA A 346 -10.03 33.31 1.74
C ALA A 346 -10.13 34.19 2.99
N VAL A 347 -8.99 34.62 3.55
CA VAL A 347 -8.96 35.53 4.72
C VAL A 347 -9.60 36.88 4.41
N VAL A 348 -9.32 37.48 3.24
CA VAL A 348 -9.94 38.75 2.82
C VAL A 348 -11.45 38.59 2.62
N SER A 349 -11.92 37.49 2.03
CA SER A 349 -13.34 37.18 1.88
C SER A 349 -14.05 37.06 3.24
N PHE A 350 -13.46 36.32 4.17
CA PHE A 350 -13.96 36.16 5.53
C PHE A 350 -14.05 37.49 6.30
N LEU A 351 -13.03 38.35 6.18
CA LEU A 351 -13.05 39.69 6.77
C LEU A 351 -14.14 40.58 6.17
N ILE A 352 -14.37 40.54 4.85
CA ILE A 352 -15.46 41.26 4.17
C ILE A 352 -16.82 40.77 4.70
N MET A 353 -17.01 39.45 4.86
CA MET A 353 -18.23 38.87 5.42
C MET A 353 -18.49 39.36 6.86
N ILE A 354 -17.48 39.38 7.73
CA ILE A 354 -17.60 39.92 9.09
C ILE A 354 -17.98 41.41 9.07
N ILE A 355 -17.35 42.21 8.21
CA ILE A 355 -17.66 43.63 8.08
C ILE A 355 -19.11 43.84 7.62
N MET A 356 -19.61 43.04 6.67
CA MET A 356 -21.01 43.09 6.25
C MET A 356 -21.98 42.74 7.39
N ILE A 357 -21.69 41.70 8.19
CA ILE A 357 -22.51 41.31 9.34
C ILE A 357 -22.55 42.45 10.38
N ILE A 358 -21.42 43.07 10.69
CA ILE A 358 -21.35 44.21 11.61
C ILE A 358 -22.18 45.40 11.08
N ILE A 359 -22.09 45.72 9.79
CA ILE A 359 -22.89 46.79 9.17
C ILE A 359 -24.40 46.49 9.29
N ILE A 360 -24.82 45.25 9.03
CA ILE A 360 -26.23 44.84 9.18
C ILE A 360 -26.71 45.00 10.63
N ILE A 361 -25.91 44.55 11.61
CA ILE A 361 -26.24 44.71 13.04
C ILE A 361 -26.37 46.19 13.42
N VAL A 362 -25.44 47.05 12.99
CA VAL A 362 -25.50 48.50 13.25
C VAL A 362 -26.75 49.12 12.63
N VAL A 363 -27.12 48.75 11.39
CA VAL A 363 -28.34 49.24 10.73
C VAL A 363 -29.59 48.78 11.50
N VAL A 364 -29.67 47.53 11.94
CA VAL A 364 -30.79 47.01 12.75
C VAL A 364 -30.90 47.75 14.08
N VAL A 365 -29.79 47.97 14.80
CA VAL A 365 -29.77 48.73 16.06
C VAL A 365 -30.23 50.17 15.85
N VAL A 366 -29.78 50.85 14.79
CA VAL A 366 -30.23 52.21 14.45
C VAL A 366 -31.73 52.25 14.15
N VAL A 367 -32.26 51.28 13.39
CA VAL A 367 -33.70 51.18 13.11
C VAL A 367 -34.50 50.95 14.39
N VAL A 368 -34.06 50.05 15.28
CA VAL A 368 -34.72 49.81 16.57
C VAL A 368 -34.73 51.08 17.44
N VAL A 369 -33.60 51.79 17.53
CA VAL A 369 -33.52 53.06 18.28
C VAL A 369 -34.47 54.12 17.70
N VAL A 370 -34.54 54.26 16.37
CA VAL A 370 -35.48 55.18 15.71
C VAL A 370 -36.94 54.81 16.00
N VAL A 371 -37.30 53.52 15.94
CA VAL A 371 -38.65 53.03 16.26
C VAL A 371 -39.00 53.33 17.73
N VAL A 372 -38.09 53.07 18.67
CA VAL A 372 -38.29 53.38 20.10
C VAL A 372 -38.49 54.88 20.33
N VAL A 373 -37.68 55.73 19.69
CA VAL A 373 -37.83 57.20 19.78
C VAL A 373 -39.18 57.65 19.22
N VAL A 374 -39.63 57.11 18.07
CA VAL A 374 -40.95 57.41 17.49
C VAL A 374 -42.08 56.99 18.43
N VAL A 375 -42.03 55.79 19.01
CA VAL A 375 -43.04 55.30 19.97
C VAL A 375 -43.10 56.20 21.21
N VAL A 376 -41.95 56.58 21.79
CA VAL A 376 -41.88 57.49 22.94
C VAL A 376 -42.49 58.86 22.59
N VAL A 377 -42.20 59.41 21.41
CA VAL A 377 -42.77 60.69 20.96
C VAL A 377 -44.29 60.59 20.79
N VAL A 378 -44.82 59.50 20.20
CA VAL A 378 -46.27 59.29 20.06
C VAL A 378 -46.96 59.22 21.42
N VAL A 379 -46.43 58.42 22.35
CA VAL A 379 -46.99 58.29 23.72
C VAL A 379 -46.96 59.62 24.47
N LEU A 380 -45.88 60.41 24.33
CA LEU A 380 -45.81 61.75 24.93
C LEU A 380 -46.86 62.71 24.34
N VAL A 381 -47.11 62.65 23.03
CA VAL A 381 -48.16 63.46 22.37
C VAL A 381 -49.55 63.05 22.86
N GLU A 382 -49.85 61.75 22.97
CA GLU A 382 -51.13 61.26 23.51
C GLU A 382 -51.35 61.71 24.95
N VAL A 383 -50.35 61.59 25.82
CA VAL A 383 -50.41 62.07 27.22
C VAL A 383 -50.68 63.59 27.28
N VAL A 384 -50.01 64.40 26.44
CA VAL A 384 -50.25 65.85 26.37
C VAL A 384 -51.68 66.15 25.89
N VAL A 385 -52.19 65.45 24.87
CA VAL A 385 -53.57 65.62 24.39
C VAL A 385 -54.59 65.27 25.49
N VAL A 386 -54.39 64.17 26.21
CA VAL A 386 -55.26 63.77 27.33
C VAL A 386 -55.23 64.82 28.46
N LEU A 387 -54.06 65.34 28.83
CA LEU A 387 -53.93 66.39 29.84
C LEU A 387 -54.65 67.68 29.41
N VAL A 388 -54.52 68.11 28.14
CA VAL A 388 -55.24 69.28 27.60
C VAL A 388 -56.75 69.08 27.66
N ILE A 389 -57.26 67.89 27.32
CA ILE A 389 -58.69 67.57 27.41
C ILE A 389 -59.19 67.61 28.87
N ILE A 390 -58.39 67.14 29.83
CA ILE A 390 -58.71 67.21 31.26
C ILE A 390 -58.77 68.67 31.73
N ILE A 391 -57.77 69.49 31.39
CA ILE A 391 -57.72 70.92 31.74
C ILE A 391 -58.95 71.65 31.19
N ILE A 392 -59.30 71.44 29.92
CA ILE A 392 -60.49 72.05 29.30
C ILE A 392 -61.77 71.66 30.03
N LYS A 393 -61.95 70.37 30.37
CA LYS A 393 -63.12 69.89 31.13
C LYS A 393 -63.21 70.53 32.52
N VAL A 394 -62.08 70.63 33.25
CA VAL A 394 -62.03 71.25 34.58
C VAL A 394 -62.33 72.75 34.50
N THR A 395 -61.78 73.47 33.52
CA THR A 395 -62.08 74.89 33.30
C THR A 395 -63.56 75.13 32.98
N ILE A 396 -64.18 74.31 32.13
CA ILE A 396 -65.62 74.38 31.83
C ILE A 396 -66.46 74.12 33.10
N MET A 397 -66.12 73.11 33.90
CA MET A 397 -66.80 72.80 35.16
C MET A 397 -66.73 73.96 36.17
N ILE A 398 -65.56 74.61 36.28
CA ILE A 398 -65.36 75.79 37.14
C ILE A 398 -66.22 76.97 36.64
N ILE A 399 -66.23 77.25 35.34
CA ILE A 399 -67.04 78.33 34.75
C ILE A 399 -68.53 78.08 35.03
N ILE A 400 -69.05 76.87 34.77
CA ILE A 400 -70.44 76.50 35.05
C ILE A 400 -70.78 76.70 36.54
N THR A 401 -69.89 76.27 37.44
CA THR A 401 -70.09 76.42 38.89
C THR A 401 -70.17 77.89 39.30
N ILE A 402 -69.27 78.74 38.79
CA ILE A 402 -69.27 80.18 39.06
C ILE A 402 -70.54 80.84 38.50
N THR A 403 -70.96 80.48 37.28
CA THR A 403 -72.20 81.00 36.67
C THR A 403 -73.43 80.63 37.50
N ILE A 404 -73.54 79.39 37.99
CA ILE A 404 -74.65 78.96 38.86
C ILE A 404 -74.65 79.75 40.18
N VAL A 405 -73.49 79.96 40.80
CA VAL A 405 -73.38 80.76 42.05
C VAL A 405 -73.82 82.21 41.82
N ILE A 406 -73.44 82.84 40.70
CA ILE A 406 -73.87 84.20 40.36
C ILE A 406 -75.39 84.27 40.18
N ILE A 407 -75.99 83.28 39.52
CA ILE A 407 -77.45 83.20 39.30
C ILE A 407 -78.22 83.00 40.63
N ILE A 408 -77.62 82.37 41.64
CA ILE A 408 -78.25 82.17 42.96
C ILE A 408 -78.16 83.43 43.85
N ILE A 409 -77.20 84.32 43.57
CA ILE A 409 -76.94 85.54 44.35
C ILE A 409 -77.72 86.77 43.81
N THR A 410 -78.21 86.71 42.56
CA THR A 410 -78.83 87.83 41.83
C THR A 410 -80.36 87.78 41.88
#